data_AF-A0A1H3TKZ0-F1
#
_entry.id   AF-A0A1H3TKZ0-F1
#
_cell.length_a   1.000
_cell.length_b   1.000
_cell.length_c   1.000
_cell.angle_alpha   90.00
_cell.angle_beta   90.00
_cell.angle_gamma   90.00
#
_symmetry.space_group_name_H-M   'P 1'
#
loop_
_entity.id
_entity.type
_entity.pdbx_description
1 polymer ?
#
loop_
_entity_poly.entity_id
_entity_poly.type
_entity_poly.pdbx_seq_one_letter_code
_entity_poly.pdbx_strand_id
1 'polypeptide(L)' 'MRFVYEYHDADGNWFRAYGNENWPLDPDGYMAQRHASINDVSIAEDDRLFHWPQGRRPDDHPGLSELGL' A
#
# COMPACT_ATOMS: atom_id res chain seq x y z
N MET A 1 -1.72 -9.36 6.96
CA MET A 1 -1.61 -8.96 5.55
C MET A 1 -0.54 -7.88 5.45
N ARG A 2 0.31 -7.92 4.41
CA ARG A 2 1.26 -6.84 4.10
C ARG A 2 0.69 -5.99 2.96
N PHE A 3 0.91 -4.69 3.00
CA PHE A 3 0.55 -3.78 1.92
C PHE A 3 1.55 -2.63 1.81
N VAL A 4 1.60 -2.00 0.65
CA VAL A 4 2.40 -0.80 0.39
C VAL A 4 1.57 0.15 -0.46
N TYR A 5 1.62 1.44 -0.17
CA TYR A 5 1.05 2.48 -1.03
C TYR A 5 2.03 3.63 -1.23
N GLU A 6 1.88 4.32 -2.36
CA GLU A 6 2.65 5.53 -2.69
C GLU A 6 1.70 6.71 -2.76
N TYR A 7 2.15 7.85 -2.24
CA TYR A 7 1.39 9.10 -2.27
C TYR A 7 2.35 10.27 -2.23
N HIS A 8 1.84 11.47 -2.52
CA HIS A 8 2.52 12.70 -2.22
C HIS A 8 1.66 13.57 -1.32
N ASP A 9 2.29 14.42 -0.51
CA ASP A 9 1.59 15.43 0.27
C ASP A 9 1.20 16.65 -0.59
N ALA A 10 0.66 17.70 0.05
CA ALA A 10 0.25 18.92 -0.63
C ALA A 10 1.43 19.75 -1.18
N ASP A 11 2.64 19.53 -0.66
CA ASP A 11 3.86 20.22 -1.08
C ASP A 11 4.59 19.45 -2.20
N GLY A 12 4.08 18.28 -2.58
CA GLY A 12 4.64 17.42 -3.64
C GLY A 12 5.73 16.48 -3.16
N ASN A 13 5.94 16.33 -1.85
CA ASN A 13 6.90 15.35 -1.33
C ASN A 13 6.31 13.94 -1.47
N TRP A 14 7.06 13.04 -2.07
CA TRP A 14 6.64 11.66 -2.29
C TRP A 14 7.04 10.73 -1.13
N PHE A 15 6.16 9.78 -0.86
CA PHE A 15 6.34 8.78 0.19
C PHE A 15 5.93 7.39 -0.31
N ARG A 16 6.65 6.37 0.17
CA ARG A 16 6.21 4.98 0.15
C ARG A 16 5.93 4.53 1.56
N ALA A 17 4.68 4.16 1.81
CA ALA A 17 4.19 3.73 3.11
C ALA A 17 4.13 2.20 3.17
N TYR A 18 4.82 1.62 4.15
CA TYR A 18 4.88 0.17 4.35
C TYR A 18 3.95 -0.21 5.50
N GLY A 19 2.98 -1.08 5.22
CA GLY A 19 1.91 -1.42 6.14
C GLY A 19 1.82 -2.90 6.46
N ASN A 20 1.49 -3.20 7.71
CA ASN A 20 1.03 -4.50 8.13
C ASN A 20 -0.32 -4.36 8.82
N GLU A 21 -1.29 -5.16 8.40
CA GLU A 21 -2.64 -5.15 8.93
C GLU A 21 -3.13 -6.54 9.34
N ASN A 22 -3.85 -6.58 10.46
CA ASN A 22 -4.48 -7.76 11.01
C ASN A 22 -6.00 -7.55 11.07
N TRP A 23 -6.72 -8.51 10.52
CA TRP A 23 -8.17 -8.44 10.31
C TRP A 23 -8.89 -9.65 10.92
N PRO A 24 -9.21 -9.63 12.22
CA PRO A 24 -10.19 -10.55 12.77
C PRO A 24 -11.54 -10.36 12.08
N LEU A 25 -12.08 -11.44 11.51
CA LEU A 25 -13.40 -11.49 10.89
C LEU A 25 -14.43 -12.04 11.88
N ASP A 26 -15.69 -11.61 11.76
CA ASP A 26 -16.83 -12.21 12.44
C ASP A 26 -17.33 -13.49 11.70
N PRO A 27 -18.32 -14.22 12.23
CA PRO A 27 -18.85 -15.43 11.59
C PRO A 27 -19.50 -15.20 10.22
N ASP A 28 -19.95 -13.99 9.91
CA ASP A 28 -20.56 -13.63 8.63
C ASP A 28 -19.51 -13.18 7.60
N GLY A 29 -18.23 -13.11 8.01
CA GLY A 29 -17.09 -12.74 7.17
C GLY A 29 -16.82 -11.24 7.12
N TYR A 30 -17.50 -10.43 7.91
CA TYR A 30 -17.20 -9.00 8.02
C TYR A 30 -16.00 -8.76 8.93
N MET A 31 -15.27 -7.68 8.65
CA MET A 31 -14.13 -7.28 9.48
C MET A 31 -14.62 -6.74 10.83
N ALA A 32 -14.48 -7.54 11.88
CA ALA A 32 -14.87 -7.15 13.24
C ALA A 32 -13.84 -6.21 13.88
N GLN A 33 -12.56 -6.40 13.55
CA GLN A 33 -11.47 -5.57 14.04
C GLN A 33 -10.45 -5.30 12.92
N ARG A 34 -9.79 -4.14 13.02
CA ARG A 34 -8.70 -3.76 12.13
C ARG A 34 -7.57 -3.12 12.92
N HIS A 35 -6.44 -3.82 13.01
CA HIS A 35 -5.21 -3.26 13.55
C HIS A 35 -4.23 -3.06 12.41
N ALA A 36 -3.75 -1.83 12.24
CA ALA A 36 -2.79 -1.48 11.19
C ALA A 36 -1.64 -0.67 11.78
N SER A 37 -0.43 -1.05 11.42
CA SER A 37 0.79 -0.27 11.66
C SER A 37 1.42 0.04 10.31
N ILE A 38 1.77 1.31 10.12
CA ILE A 38 2.24 1.85 8.85
C ILE A 38 3.43 2.77 9.14
N ASN A 39 4.47 2.65 8.33
CA ASN A 39 5.65 3.52 8.38
C ASN A 39 5.86 4.19 7.02
N ASP A 40 5.87 5.51 7.02
CA ASP A 40 6.10 6.32 5.82
C ASP A 40 7.60 6.56 5.62
N VAL A 41 8.07 6.31 4.40
CA VAL A 41 9.46 6.56 3.99
C VAL A 41 9.45 7.53 2.84
N SER A 42 10.14 8.66 2.99
CA SER A 42 10.33 9.62 1.89
C SER A 42 11.08 8.98 0.74
N ILE A 43 10.62 9.24 -0.48
CA ILE A 43 11.24 8.76 -1.74
C ILE A 43 11.32 9.91 -2.75
N ALA A 44 12.19 9.81 -3.76
CA ALA A 44 12.08 10.68 -4.93
C ALA A 44 10.88 10.25 -5.79
N GLU A 45 10.37 11.16 -6.62
CA GLU A 45 9.29 10.82 -7.58
C GLU A 45 9.72 9.70 -8.54
N ASP A 46 10.97 9.73 -8.99
CA ASP A 46 11.55 8.73 -9.91
C ASP A 46 11.73 7.36 -9.26
N ASP A 47 11.71 7.27 -7.92
CA ASP A 47 11.83 6.00 -7.20
C ASP A 47 10.50 5.24 -7.11
N ARG A 48 9.38 5.83 -7.56
CA ARG A 48 8.06 5.22 -7.53
C ARG A 48 8.01 3.91 -8.31
N LEU A 49 7.25 2.95 -7.78
CA LEU A 49 7.05 1.63 -8.38
C LEU A 49 5.61 1.41 -8.85
N PHE A 50 4.67 2.26 -8.42
CA PHE A 50 3.24 2.09 -8.73
C PHE A 50 2.78 3.07 -9.80
N HIS A 51 2.73 2.57 -11.04
CA HIS A 51 2.40 3.36 -12.23
C HIS A 51 1.21 2.77 -12.98
N TRP A 52 0.00 3.24 -12.65
CA TRP A 52 -1.22 2.96 -13.39
C TRP A 52 -2.26 4.08 -13.16
N PRO A 53 -3.30 4.22 -14.01
CA PRO A 53 -4.38 5.17 -13.77
C PRO A 53 -5.05 4.93 -12.42
N GLN A 54 -5.39 5.99 -11.68
CA GLN A 54 -6.00 5.86 -10.35
C GLN A 54 -7.20 4.91 -10.35
N GLY A 55 -7.15 3.89 -9.49
CA GLY A 55 -8.17 2.84 -9.41
C GLY A 55 -7.56 1.45 -9.20
N ARG A 56 -8.24 0.43 -9.73
CA ARG A 56 -7.83 -0.97 -9.61
C ARG A 56 -6.46 -1.17 -10.26
N ARG A 57 -5.53 -1.78 -9.52
CA ARG A 57 -4.24 -2.25 -10.04
C ARG A 57 -4.48 -3.21 -11.23
N PRO A 58 -3.78 -3.02 -12.37
CA PRO A 58 -3.82 -3.98 -13.49
C PRO A 58 -3.45 -5.40 -13.06
N ASP A 59 -4.03 -6.40 -13.73
CA ASP A 59 -3.81 -7.83 -13.40
C ASP A 59 -2.39 -8.30 -13.69
N ASP A 60 -1.73 -7.67 -14.66
CA ASP A 60 -0.36 -7.96 -15.11
C ASP A 60 0.71 -7.12 -14.39
N HIS A 61 0.32 -6.16 -13.55
CA HIS A 61 1.28 -5.43 -12.74
C HIS A 61 1.88 -6.35 -11.66
N PRO A 62 3.20 -6.34 -11.45
CA PRO A 62 3.84 -7.16 -10.42
C PRO A 62 3.26 -6.87 -9.02
N GLY A 63 3.17 -7.93 -8.20
CA GLY A 63 2.82 -7.85 -6.79
C GLY A 63 3.99 -7.40 -5.91
N LEU A 64 3.75 -7.26 -4.61
CA LEU A 64 4.75 -6.75 -3.65
C LEU A 64 6.05 -7.58 -3.66
N SER A 65 5.95 -8.91 -3.60
CA SER A 65 7.12 -9.79 -3.60
C SER A 65 7.92 -9.73 -4.90
N GLU A 66 7.27 -9.55 -6.05
CA GLU A 66 7.93 -9.44 -7.36
C GLU A 66 8.66 -8.09 -7.51
N LEU A 67 8.17 -7.06 -6.82
CA LEU A 67 8.81 -5.75 -6.73
C LEU A 67 9.92 -5.68 -5.66
N GLY A 68 10.15 -6.76 -4.91
CA GLY A 68 11.13 -6.78 -3.81
C GLY A 68 10.72 -5.97 -2.58
N LEU A 69 9.40 -5.81 -2.35
CA LEU A 69 8.79 -5.06 -1.23
C LEU A 69 8.23 -5.97 -0.12
#